data_AF-A0A2V7G7U1-F1
#
_entry.id   AF-A0A2V7G7U1-F1
#
_cell.length_a   1.000
_cell.length_b   1.000
_cell.length_c   1.000
_cell.angle_alpha   90.00
_cell.angle_beta   90.00
_cell.angle_gamma   90.00
#
_symmetry.space_group_name_H-M   'P 1'
#
loop_
_entity.id
_entity.type
_entity.pdbx_description
1 polymer ?
#
loop_
_entity_poly.entity_id
_entity_poly.type
_entity_poly.pdbx_seq_one_letter_code
_entity_poly.pdbx_strand_id
1 'polypeptide(L)'
;MEKIIKAAVERGASDLHIKAGDVFRARIDGRLVPLTKQRLTPEQTKAIALRLISSEDDRAKIDRLRDYDCSWGMPGIGRFRVNILRQRSSFMIVMRVIPFDVPTFESLKLPAVLSQVASAERGMILVTGVTGSGKSSTMAAIIHHVNQTQHKHILTLENPMHTPDTVTTVSRIVAMFPPEEQEIARIRLAESLHAVVSQRLLPRADGHGRAAALEVLICTGFARDLIKDANRTPELHNYIQESREQYGMQTFDQHLMDLVSDGTVTYETAVAASSNPADFELKMKTLRRRSRVAAPS
;
A
#
# COMPACT_ATOMS: atom_id res chain seq x y z
N MET A 1 24.13 -17.46 5.37
CA MET A 1 23.26 -16.39 4.85
C MET A 1 21.96 -16.95 4.33
N GLU A 2 21.98 -17.77 3.28
CA GLU A 2 20.79 -18.35 2.62
C GLU A 2 19.80 -19.05 3.57
N LYS A 3 20.28 -19.90 4.48
CA LYS A 3 19.43 -20.54 5.50
C LYS A 3 18.69 -19.53 6.41
N ILE A 4 19.34 -18.41 6.74
CA ILE A 4 18.76 -17.34 7.57
C ILE A 4 17.68 -16.59 6.78
N ILE A 5 17.95 -16.28 5.51
CA ILE A 5 17.00 -15.64 4.61
C ILE A 5 15.77 -16.54 4.43
N LYS A 6 15.97 -17.84 4.14
CA LYS A 6 14.89 -18.83 4.03
C LYS A 6 13.99 -18.83 5.26
N ALA A 7 14.58 -19.01 6.45
CA ALA A 7 13.84 -19.03 7.71
C ALA A 7 13.12 -17.71 8.01
N ALA A 8 13.64 -16.57 7.54
CA ALA A 8 12.96 -15.29 7.70
C ALA A 8 11.74 -15.16 6.80
N VAL A 9 11.86 -15.54 5.53
CA VAL A 9 10.75 -15.53 4.56
C VAL A 9 9.65 -16.49 4.99
N GLU A 10 9.99 -17.70 5.43
CA GLU A 10 9.03 -18.69 5.97
C GLU A 10 8.27 -18.18 7.20
N ARG A 11 8.86 -17.23 7.95
CA ARG A 11 8.22 -16.57 9.10
C ARG A 11 7.47 -15.28 8.73
N GLY A 12 7.28 -15.00 7.44
CA GLY A 12 6.52 -13.83 6.96
C GLY A 12 7.28 -12.50 7.05
N ALA A 13 8.61 -12.50 6.96
CA ALA A 13 9.38 -11.26 6.99
C ALA A 13 9.10 -10.37 5.76
N SER A 14 8.89 -9.07 5.97
CA SER A 14 8.76 -8.07 4.90
C SER A 14 10.10 -7.50 4.46
N ASP A 15 11.01 -7.30 5.41
CA ASP A 15 12.33 -6.71 5.18
C ASP A 15 13.38 -7.42 6.04
N LEU A 16 14.59 -7.62 5.50
CA LEU A 16 15.78 -8.07 6.20
C LEU A 16 16.73 -6.90 6.36
N HIS A 17 17.28 -6.73 7.55
CA HIS A 17 18.25 -5.69 7.88
C HIS A 17 19.57 -6.32 8.32
N ILE A 18 20.65 -5.94 7.63
CA ILE A 18 21.98 -6.51 7.80
C ILE A 18 22.95 -5.32 7.93
N LYS A 19 23.59 -5.15 9.09
CA LYS A 19 24.56 -4.07 9.30
C LYS A 19 25.67 -4.51 10.24
N ALA A 20 26.85 -3.92 10.07
CA ALA A 20 27.97 -4.19 10.96
C ALA A 20 27.64 -3.72 12.39
N GLY A 21 28.10 -4.47 13.38
CA GLY A 21 27.85 -4.22 14.80
C GLY A 21 26.45 -4.61 15.29
N ASP A 22 25.58 -5.17 14.45
CA ASP A 22 24.25 -5.68 14.84
C ASP A 22 24.06 -7.13 14.36
N VAL A 23 23.02 -7.77 14.85
CA VAL A 23 22.60 -9.10 14.40
C VAL A 23 21.79 -8.99 13.10
N PHE A 24 21.62 -10.10 12.38
CA PHE A 24 20.60 -10.16 11.33
C PHE A 24 19.24 -9.88 11.96
N ARG A 25 18.49 -8.93 11.41
CA ARG A 25 17.12 -8.64 11.83
C ARG A 25 16.16 -8.84 10.68
N ALA A 26 14.94 -9.27 10.99
CA ALA A 26 13.81 -9.24 10.08
C ALA A 26 12.71 -8.34 10.61
N ARG A 27 11.99 -7.67 9.72
CA ARG A 27 10.71 -7.05 10.03
C ARG A 27 9.61 -8.09 9.83
N ILE A 28 8.98 -8.52 10.91
CA ILE A 28 7.84 -9.45 10.89
C ILE A 28 6.68 -8.72 11.58
N ASP A 29 5.52 -8.65 10.91
CA ASP A 29 4.34 -7.92 11.40
C ASP A 29 4.65 -6.48 11.86
N GLY A 30 5.51 -5.79 11.11
CA GLY A 30 5.94 -4.41 11.39
C GLY A 30 7.02 -4.25 12.46
N ARG A 31 7.36 -5.31 13.22
CA ARG A 31 8.34 -5.28 14.32
C ARG A 31 9.70 -5.85 13.89
N LEU A 32 10.79 -5.25 14.37
CA LEU A 32 12.15 -5.74 14.10
C LEU A 32 12.57 -6.82 15.10
N VAL A 33 12.71 -8.05 14.61
CA VAL A 33 13.04 -9.25 15.38
C VAL A 33 14.45 -9.74 15.00
N PRO A 34 15.32 -10.09 15.98
CA PRO A 34 16.63 -10.68 15.70
C PRO A 34 16.50 -12.13 15.18
N LEU A 35 17.27 -12.47 14.15
CA LEU A 35 17.35 -13.81 13.55
C LEU A 35 18.62 -14.55 13.97
N THR A 36 19.68 -13.83 14.34
CA THR A 36 20.95 -14.40 14.80
C THR A 36 21.31 -13.87 16.19
N LYS A 37 22.22 -14.58 16.88
CA LYS A 37 22.78 -14.12 18.16
C LYS A 37 24.07 -13.33 17.98
N GLN A 38 24.88 -13.72 16.98
CA GLN A 38 26.17 -13.09 16.71
C GLN A 38 26.00 -11.80 15.90
N ARG A 39 26.72 -10.75 16.32
CA ARG A 39 26.83 -9.47 15.61
C ARG A 39 27.72 -9.62 14.40
N LEU A 40 27.39 -8.90 13.33
CA LEU A 40 28.12 -8.93 12.08
C LEU A 40 29.34 -8.00 12.13
N THR A 41 30.45 -8.42 11.53
CA THR A 41 31.63 -7.56 11.34
C THR A 41 31.54 -6.77 10.02
N PRO A 42 32.31 -5.69 9.85
CA PRO A 42 32.39 -4.96 8.58
C PRO A 42 32.81 -5.85 7.40
N GLU A 43 33.71 -6.82 7.63
CA GLU A 43 34.17 -7.76 6.61
C GLU A 43 33.03 -8.69 6.19
N GLN A 44 32.23 -9.16 7.16
CA GLN A 44 31.06 -10.00 6.88
C GLN A 44 30.00 -9.24 6.09
N THR A 45 29.71 -7.97 6.41
CA THR A 45 28.73 -7.20 5.63
C THR A 45 29.25 -6.85 4.24
N LYS A 46 30.55 -6.58 4.07
CA LYS A 46 31.19 -6.42 2.75
C LYS A 46 31.09 -7.70 1.92
N ALA A 47 31.36 -8.87 2.50
CA ALA A 47 31.24 -10.15 1.82
C ALA A 47 29.80 -10.45 1.38
N ILE A 48 28.80 -10.09 2.20
CA ILE A 48 27.38 -10.21 1.84
C ILE A 48 27.04 -9.26 0.68
N ALA A 49 27.46 -8.00 0.74
CA ALA A 49 27.22 -7.02 -0.32
C ALA A 49 27.79 -7.51 -1.67
N LEU A 50 29.04 -7.99 -1.69
CA LEU A 50 29.69 -8.54 -2.89
C LEU A 50 28.90 -9.69 -3.53
N ARG A 51 28.24 -10.52 -2.72
CA ARG A 51 27.43 -11.65 -3.20
C ARG A 51 26.08 -11.22 -3.78
N LEU A 52 25.55 -10.06 -3.36
CA LEU A 52 24.25 -9.55 -3.81
C LEU A 52 24.34 -8.67 -5.07
N ILE A 53 25.51 -8.10 -5.35
CA ILE A 53 25.76 -7.31 -6.55
C ILE A 53 25.95 -8.26 -7.74
N SER A 54 25.06 -8.16 -8.74
CA SER A 54 25.11 -9.03 -9.91
C SER A 54 26.23 -8.65 -10.89
N SER A 55 26.49 -7.35 -11.09
CA SER A 55 27.48 -6.82 -12.03
C SER A 55 28.92 -6.96 -11.52
N GLU A 56 29.81 -7.55 -12.33
CA GLU A 56 31.23 -7.67 -11.98
C GLU A 56 31.93 -6.31 -11.87
N ASP A 57 31.58 -5.36 -12.75
CA ASP A 57 32.12 -4.00 -12.71
C ASP A 57 31.75 -3.26 -11.42
N ASP A 58 30.52 -3.45 -10.94
CA ASP A 58 30.06 -2.85 -9.69
C ASP A 58 30.73 -3.50 -8.48
N ARG A 59 30.95 -4.83 -8.52
CA ARG A 59 31.71 -5.55 -7.48
C ARG A 59 33.14 -5.02 -7.40
N ALA A 60 33.80 -4.80 -8.54
CA ALA A 60 35.15 -4.24 -8.57
C ALA A 60 35.23 -2.83 -7.93
N LYS A 61 34.13 -2.08 -7.96
CA LYS A 61 34.01 -0.72 -7.41
C LYS A 61 33.43 -0.68 -5.99
N ILE A 62 33.24 -1.82 -5.33
CA ILE A 62 32.59 -1.91 -4.00
C ILE A 62 33.18 -0.93 -2.97
N ASP A 63 34.48 -0.67 -3.00
CA ASP A 63 35.10 0.21 -2.01
C ASP A 63 34.73 1.69 -2.16
N ARG A 64 34.26 2.09 -3.36
CA ARG A 64 33.78 3.45 -3.65
C ARG A 64 32.26 3.56 -3.63
N LEU A 65 31.54 2.44 -3.62
CA LEU A 65 30.09 2.39 -3.59
C LEU A 65 29.53 3.04 -2.31
N ARG A 66 28.65 4.02 -2.47
CA ARG A 66 27.94 4.69 -1.36
C ARG A 66 26.53 4.16 -1.18
N ASP A 67 25.83 3.97 -2.29
CA ASP A 67 24.48 3.45 -2.41
C ASP A 67 24.37 2.59 -3.68
N TYR A 68 23.59 1.52 -3.62
CA TYR A 68 23.33 0.61 -4.73
C TYR A 68 21.97 -0.06 -4.57
N ASP A 69 21.15 0.01 -5.61
CA ASP A 69 19.88 -0.70 -5.69
C ASP A 69 19.97 -1.82 -6.73
N CYS A 70 19.62 -3.05 -6.34
CA CYS A 70 19.50 -4.17 -7.27
C CYS A 70 18.35 -5.11 -6.93
N SER A 71 18.02 -5.99 -7.87
CA SER A 71 17.15 -7.13 -7.64
C SER A 71 18.00 -8.39 -7.50
N TRP A 72 17.73 -9.20 -6.47
CA TRP A 72 18.41 -10.46 -6.23
C TRP A 72 17.39 -11.58 -6.08
N GLY A 73 17.59 -12.69 -6.76
CA GLY A 73 16.69 -13.86 -6.72
C GLY A 73 17.33 -15.02 -5.98
N MET A 74 16.55 -15.71 -5.14
CA MET A 74 16.95 -16.96 -4.51
C MET A 74 16.00 -18.09 -4.95
N PRO A 75 16.51 -19.10 -5.69
CA PRO A 75 15.70 -20.23 -6.14
C PRO A 75 14.94 -20.89 -5.00
N GLY A 76 13.63 -21.09 -5.19
CA GLY A 76 12.74 -21.74 -4.22
C GLY A 76 12.37 -20.92 -2.97
N ILE A 77 12.79 -19.65 -2.86
CA ILE A 77 12.45 -18.79 -1.70
C ILE A 77 11.81 -17.48 -2.11
N GLY A 78 12.40 -16.72 -3.03
CA GLY A 78 11.81 -15.45 -3.44
C GLY A 78 12.73 -14.57 -4.26
N ARG A 79 12.19 -13.44 -4.70
CA ARG A 79 12.98 -12.31 -5.20
C ARG A 79 13.10 -11.26 -4.10
N PHE A 80 14.12 -10.45 -4.19
CA PHE A 80 14.40 -9.41 -3.21
C PHE A 80 14.78 -8.12 -3.93
N ARG A 81 14.25 -7.00 -3.47
CA ARG A 81 14.81 -5.68 -3.78
C ARG A 81 15.86 -5.37 -2.72
N VAL A 82 17.10 -5.22 -3.13
CA VAL A 82 18.25 -5.03 -2.25
C VAL A 82 18.71 -3.59 -2.37
N ASN A 83 18.82 -2.91 -1.23
CA ASN A 83 19.47 -1.62 -1.12
C ASN A 83 20.73 -1.80 -0.26
N ILE A 84 21.90 -1.49 -0.82
CA ILE A 84 23.21 -1.56 -0.18
C ILE A 84 23.69 -0.13 0.02
N LEU A 85 24.01 0.25 1.25
CA LEU A 85 24.45 1.60 1.60
C LEU A 85 25.65 1.58 2.54
N ARG A 86 26.44 2.65 2.53
CA ARG A 86 27.53 2.85 3.50
C ARG A 86 27.05 3.64 4.71
N GLN A 87 27.31 3.09 5.89
CA GLN A 87 27.11 3.76 7.17
C GLN A 87 28.36 3.57 8.05
N ARG A 88 28.95 4.69 8.52
CA ARG A 88 30.15 4.69 9.38
C ARG A 88 31.27 3.78 8.84
N SER A 89 31.59 3.94 7.56
CA SER A 89 32.62 3.17 6.83
C SER A 89 32.34 1.66 6.67
N SER A 90 31.15 1.18 7.03
CA SER A 90 30.73 -0.21 6.88
C SER A 90 29.46 -0.31 6.00
N PHE A 91 29.17 -1.50 5.48
CA PHE A 91 27.93 -1.72 4.73
C PHE A 91 26.73 -1.99 5.64
N MET A 92 25.63 -1.32 5.32
CA MET A 92 24.27 -1.67 5.71
C MET A 92 23.53 -2.15 4.46
N ILE A 93 22.78 -3.23 4.60
CA ILE A 93 22.02 -3.84 3.52
C ILE A 93 20.61 -4.04 4.02
N VAL A 94 19.64 -3.60 3.21
CA VAL A 94 18.22 -3.84 3.43
C VAL A 94 17.71 -4.65 2.25
N MET A 95 17.14 -5.83 2.53
CA MET A 95 16.53 -6.68 1.50
C MET A 95 15.02 -6.73 1.75
N ARG A 96 14.24 -6.18 0.83
CA ARG A 96 12.79 -6.31 0.86
C ARG A 96 12.38 -7.57 0.12
N VAL A 97 11.60 -8.42 0.77
CA VAL A 97 11.07 -9.65 0.16
C VAL A 97 10.03 -9.27 -0.88
N ILE A 98 10.17 -9.82 -2.09
CA ILE A 98 9.18 -9.73 -3.16
C ILE A 98 8.51 -11.12 -3.25
N PRO A 99 7.22 -11.22 -2.90
CA PRO A 99 6.48 -12.48 -2.97
C PRO A 99 6.54 -13.12 -4.37
N PHE A 100 6.51 -14.45 -4.42
CA PHE A 100 6.34 -15.20 -5.68
C PHE A 100 4.90 -15.09 -6.18
N ASP A 101 3.95 -15.34 -5.28
CA ASP A 101 2.54 -15.24 -5.60
C ASP A 101 2.13 -13.78 -5.65
N VAL A 102 1.57 -13.38 -6.80
CA VAL A 102 0.96 -12.07 -6.95
C VAL A 102 -0.33 -12.08 -6.14
N PRO A 103 -0.56 -11.12 -5.24
CA PRO A 103 -1.76 -11.12 -4.41
C PRO A 103 -3.02 -11.03 -5.29
N THR A 104 -4.07 -11.75 -4.88
CA THR A 104 -5.42 -11.61 -5.46
C THR A 104 -6.30 -10.71 -4.60
N PHE A 105 -7.44 -10.26 -5.13
CA PHE A 105 -8.42 -9.47 -4.36
C PHE A 105 -8.92 -10.23 -3.14
N GLU A 106 -9.16 -11.53 -3.27
CA GLU A 106 -9.63 -12.42 -2.21
C GLU A 106 -8.56 -12.58 -1.12
N SER A 107 -7.30 -12.81 -1.52
CA SER A 107 -6.19 -12.98 -0.58
C SER A 107 -5.94 -11.74 0.28
N LEU A 108 -6.17 -10.55 -0.28
CA LEU A 108 -6.03 -9.26 0.39
C LEU A 108 -7.32 -8.79 1.06
N LYS A 109 -8.43 -9.52 0.90
CA LYS A 109 -9.78 -9.14 1.35
C LYS A 109 -10.18 -7.73 0.87
N LEU A 110 -9.90 -7.44 -0.40
CA LEU A 110 -10.22 -6.16 -1.00
C LEU A 110 -11.72 -6.10 -1.37
N PRO A 111 -12.36 -4.91 -1.27
CA PRO A 111 -13.78 -4.76 -1.56
C PRO A 111 -14.07 -4.95 -3.05
N ALA A 112 -15.26 -5.49 -3.34
CA ALA A 112 -15.69 -5.87 -4.70
C ALA A 112 -15.67 -4.71 -5.72
N VAL A 113 -15.81 -3.47 -5.25
CA VAL A 113 -15.69 -2.27 -6.09
C VAL A 113 -14.36 -2.20 -6.85
N LEU A 114 -13.28 -2.81 -6.34
CA LEU A 114 -12.00 -2.82 -7.05
C LEU A 114 -12.00 -3.67 -8.33
N SER A 115 -12.89 -4.67 -8.46
CA SER A 115 -13.08 -5.38 -9.72
C SER A 115 -13.68 -4.45 -10.79
N GLN A 116 -14.62 -3.58 -10.40
CA GLN A 116 -15.16 -2.55 -11.29
C GLN A 116 -14.07 -1.54 -11.69
N VAL A 117 -13.27 -1.07 -10.73
CA VAL A 117 -12.15 -0.17 -11.00
C VAL A 117 -11.14 -0.81 -11.97
N ALA A 118 -10.83 -2.10 -11.80
CA ALA A 118 -9.91 -2.84 -12.67
C ALA A 118 -10.47 -3.09 -14.09
N SER A 119 -11.79 -3.04 -14.26
CA SER A 119 -12.47 -3.23 -15.55
C SER A 119 -12.43 -1.98 -16.45
N ALA A 120 -11.91 -0.86 -15.96
CA ALA A 120 -11.82 0.38 -16.70
C ALA A 120 -11.12 0.20 -18.06
N GLU A 121 -11.78 0.61 -19.14
CA GLU A 121 -11.18 0.57 -20.48
C GLU A 121 -10.16 1.70 -20.70
N ARG A 122 -10.43 2.87 -20.13
CA ARG A 122 -9.64 4.09 -20.30
C ARG A 122 -9.67 4.95 -19.03
N GLY A 123 -8.70 5.84 -18.92
CA GLY A 123 -8.58 6.79 -17.83
C GLY A 123 -7.47 6.44 -16.85
N MET A 124 -7.41 7.20 -15.76
CA MET A 124 -6.37 7.13 -14.75
C MET A 124 -6.94 6.60 -13.43
N ILE A 125 -6.33 5.56 -12.88
CA ILE A 125 -6.65 5.03 -11.55
C ILE A 125 -5.52 5.43 -10.61
N LEU A 126 -5.86 6.09 -9.50
CA LEU A 126 -4.89 6.51 -8.50
C LEU A 126 -5.00 5.63 -7.26
N VAL A 127 -3.92 4.97 -6.87
CA VAL A 127 -3.82 4.23 -5.61
C VAL A 127 -2.92 4.99 -4.65
N THR A 128 -3.48 5.47 -3.55
CA THR A 128 -2.82 6.40 -2.62
C THR A 128 -2.79 5.86 -1.19
N GLY A 129 -2.09 6.57 -0.31
CA GLY A 129 -1.85 6.17 1.07
C GLY A 129 -0.42 6.44 1.54
N VAL A 130 -0.23 6.45 2.85
CA VAL A 130 1.09 6.66 3.49
C VAL A 130 2.10 5.57 3.14
N THR A 131 3.39 5.79 3.41
CA THR A 131 4.42 4.77 3.21
C THR A 131 4.10 3.51 4.00
N GLY A 132 4.24 2.34 3.37
CA GLY A 132 3.95 1.06 4.01
C GLY A 132 2.46 0.73 4.16
N SER A 133 1.57 1.46 3.48
CA SER A 133 0.12 1.19 3.45
C SER A 133 -0.30 0.08 2.50
N GLY A 134 0.61 -0.62 1.81
CA GLY A 134 0.25 -1.75 0.94
C GLY A 134 -0.18 -1.38 -0.49
N LYS A 135 0.01 -0.13 -0.94
CA LYS A 135 -0.31 0.33 -2.31
C LYS A 135 0.20 -0.60 -3.41
N SER A 136 1.49 -0.98 -3.35
CA SER A 136 2.10 -1.85 -4.34
C SER A 136 1.43 -3.23 -4.41
N SER A 137 0.99 -3.76 -3.26
CA SER A 137 0.24 -5.03 -3.22
C SER A 137 -1.14 -4.89 -3.85
N THR A 138 -1.85 -3.80 -3.58
CA THR A 138 -3.17 -3.53 -4.20
C THR A 138 -3.06 -3.28 -5.70
N MET A 139 -2.06 -2.50 -6.15
CA MET A 139 -1.80 -2.30 -7.58
C MET A 139 -1.43 -3.62 -8.26
N ALA A 140 -0.58 -4.45 -7.63
CA ALA A 140 -0.24 -5.77 -8.14
C ALA A 140 -1.49 -6.66 -8.26
N ALA A 141 -2.41 -6.62 -7.30
CA ALA A 141 -3.67 -7.36 -7.37
C ALA A 141 -4.60 -6.85 -8.49
N ILE A 142 -4.69 -5.54 -8.69
CA ILE A 142 -5.45 -4.94 -9.80
C ILE A 142 -4.87 -5.39 -11.15
N ILE A 143 -3.56 -5.26 -11.33
CA ILE A 143 -2.87 -5.68 -12.55
C ILE A 143 -3.02 -7.19 -12.77
N HIS A 144 -2.93 -7.98 -11.70
CA HIS A 144 -3.14 -9.43 -11.76
C HIS A 144 -4.55 -9.75 -12.25
N HIS A 145 -5.58 -9.11 -11.68
CA HIS A 145 -6.96 -9.30 -12.12
C HIS A 145 -7.14 -8.95 -13.60
N VAL A 146 -6.58 -7.83 -14.07
CA VAL A 146 -6.58 -7.48 -15.50
C VAL A 146 -5.90 -8.56 -16.33
N ASN A 147 -4.73 -9.04 -15.90
CA ASN A 147 -3.98 -10.07 -16.63
C ASN A 147 -4.71 -11.43 -16.67
N GLN A 148 -5.58 -11.72 -15.70
CA GLN A 148 -6.40 -12.94 -15.68
C GLN A 148 -7.68 -12.81 -16.51
N THR A 149 -8.22 -11.60 -16.66
CA THR A 149 -9.56 -11.39 -17.23
C THR A 149 -9.55 -10.72 -18.61
N GLN A 150 -8.43 -10.12 -19.01
CA GLN A 150 -8.33 -9.29 -20.20
C GLN A 150 -7.04 -9.56 -20.98
N HIS A 151 -7.11 -9.50 -22.30
CA HIS A 151 -5.95 -9.63 -23.20
C HIS A 151 -5.42 -8.25 -23.58
N LYS A 152 -4.63 -7.64 -22.69
CA LYS A 152 -4.06 -6.30 -22.87
C LYS A 152 -2.54 -6.33 -22.76
N HIS A 153 -1.88 -5.37 -23.41
CA HIS A 153 -0.47 -5.09 -23.17
C HIS A 153 -0.32 -4.14 -21.97
N ILE A 154 0.38 -4.59 -20.92
CA ILE A 154 0.54 -3.85 -19.66
C ILE A 154 1.98 -3.36 -19.54
N LEU A 155 2.16 -2.05 -19.39
CA LEU A 155 3.44 -1.42 -19.11
C LEU A 155 3.38 -0.76 -17.72
N THR A 156 4.35 -1.03 -16.87
CA THR A 156 4.42 -0.50 -15.50
C THR A 156 5.60 0.44 -15.32
N LEU A 157 5.34 1.66 -14.86
CA LEU A 157 6.32 2.62 -14.37
C LEU A 157 5.92 3.03 -12.95
N GLU A 158 6.81 2.87 -11.98
CA GLU A 158 6.48 3.08 -10.56
C GLU A 158 7.12 4.37 -10.00
N ASN A 159 6.29 5.35 -9.64
CA ASN A 159 6.68 6.50 -8.82
C ASN A 159 5.60 6.78 -7.76
N PRO A 160 5.85 6.52 -6.47
CA PRO A 160 4.78 6.52 -5.46
C PRO A 160 4.29 7.93 -5.12
N MET A 161 2.96 8.10 -5.09
CA MET A 161 2.32 9.27 -4.48
C MET A 161 1.78 8.93 -3.08
N HIS A 162 1.86 9.92 -2.17
CA HIS A 162 1.56 9.74 -0.75
C HIS A 162 0.51 10.74 -0.26
N THR A 163 -0.77 10.40 -0.38
CA THR A 163 -1.89 11.20 0.13
C THR A 163 -2.82 10.34 0.99
N PRO A 164 -3.49 10.93 1.99
CA PRO A 164 -4.28 10.17 2.96
C PRO A 164 -5.70 9.82 2.49
N ASP A 165 -6.26 10.60 1.55
CA ASP A 165 -7.64 10.50 1.07
C ASP A 165 -7.80 11.08 -0.35
N THR A 166 -9.01 10.98 -0.90
CA THR A 166 -9.35 11.38 -2.26
C THR A 166 -9.23 12.89 -2.48
N VAL A 167 -9.80 13.70 -1.58
CA VAL A 167 -9.79 15.17 -1.68
C VAL A 167 -8.36 15.69 -1.70
N THR A 168 -7.53 15.21 -0.79
CA THR A 168 -6.10 15.57 -0.71
C THR A 168 -5.33 15.09 -1.93
N THR A 169 -5.68 13.93 -2.48
CA THR A 169 -5.07 13.40 -3.72
C THR A 169 -5.29 14.34 -4.90
N VAL A 170 -6.54 14.74 -5.15
CA VAL A 170 -6.90 15.65 -6.24
C VAL A 170 -6.19 16.99 -6.06
N SER A 171 -6.31 17.59 -4.88
CA SER A 171 -5.69 18.89 -4.59
C SER A 171 -4.17 18.87 -4.73
N ARG A 172 -3.51 17.77 -4.32
CA ARG A 172 -2.05 17.64 -4.44
C ARG A 172 -1.57 17.55 -5.88
N ILE A 173 -2.30 16.84 -6.76
CA ILE A 173 -1.94 16.74 -8.17
C ILE A 173 -2.04 18.12 -8.82
N VAL A 174 -3.13 18.84 -8.58
CA VAL A 174 -3.30 20.20 -9.11
C VAL A 174 -2.20 21.14 -8.60
N ALA A 175 -1.83 21.03 -7.32
CA ALA A 175 -0.79 21.85 -6.71
C ALA A 175 0.65 21.57 -7.24
N MET A 176 0.87 20.54 -8.07
CA MET A 176 2.16 20.32 -8.74
C MET A 176 2.36 21.25 -9.95
N PHE A 177 1.30 21.93 -10.40
CA PHE A 177 1.34 22.86 -11.52
C PHE A 177 1.49 24.31 -11.06
N PRO A 178 2.14 25.17 -11.87
CA PRO A 178 2.14 26.62 -11.65
C PRO A 178 0.71 27.17 -11.48
N PRO A 179 0.48 28.17 -10.61
CA PRO A 179 -0.87 28.70 -10.31
C PRO A 179 -1.73 29.01 -11.54
N GLU A 180 -1.12 29.57 -12.59
CA GLU A 180 -1.75 29.93 -13.86
C GLU A 180 -2.20 28.72 -14.70
N GLU A 181 -1.64 27.53 -14.45
CA GLU A 181 -2.00 26.28 -15.15
C GLU A 181 -2.97 25.41 -14.34
N GLN A 182 -3.20 25.72 -13.06
CA GLN A 182 -3.95 24.84 -12.15
C GLN A 182 -5.39 24.61 -12.57
N GLU A 183 -6.06 25.62 -13.13
CA GLU A 183 -7.43 25.49 -13.60
C GLU A 183 -7.53 24.49 -14.76
N ILE A 184 -6.65 24.62 -15.76
CA ILE A 184 -6.59 23.71 -16.91
C ILE A 184 -6.16 22.31 -16.47
N ALA A 185 -5.16 22.21 -15.59
CA ALA A 185 -4.70 20.94 -15.04
C ALA A 185 -5.82 20.21 -14.28
N ARG A 186 -6.64 20.94 -13.52
CA ARG A 186 -7.80 20.41 -12.81
C ARG A 186 -8.87 19.87 -13.75
N ILE A 187 -9.19 20.59 -14.83
CA ILE A 187 -10.14 20.13 -15.85
C ILE A 187 -9.64 18.83 -16.50
N ARG A 188 -8.37 18.80 -16.94
CA ARG A 188 -7.77 17.60 -17.55
C ARG A 188 -7.70 16.42 -16.58
N LEU A 189 -7.38 16.69 -15.31
CA LEU A 189 -7.43 15.69 -14.26
C LEU A 189 -8.85 15.13 -14.12
N ALA A 190 -9.86 16.00 -14.02
CA ALA A 190 -11.25 15.59 -13.92
C ALA A 190 -11.70 14.74 -15.12
N GLU A 191 -11.23 15.03 -16.34
CA GLU A 191 -11.60 14.27 -17.55
C GLU A 191 -10.86 12.94 -17.68
N SER A 192 -9.61 12.86 -17.23
CA SER A 192 -8.80 11.64 -17.32
C SER A 192 -9.02 10.68 -16.14
N LEU A 193 -9.36 11.18 -14.95
CA LEU A 193 -9.48 10.37 -13.75
C LEU A 193 -10.66 9.39 -13.86
N HIS A 194 -10.41 8.12 -13.57
CA HIS A 194 -11.41 7.06 -13.53
C HIS A 194 -11.77 6.69 -12.09
N ALA A 195 -10.77 6.56 -11.21
CA ALA A 195 -10.99 6.22 -9.81
C ALA A 195 -9.85 6.71 -8.92
N VAL A 196 -10.15 6.90 -7.64
CA VAL A 196 -9.17 7.10 -6.56
C VAL A 196 -9.42 6.07 -5.48
N VAL A 197 -8.36 5.34 -5.11
CA VAL A 197 -8.35 4.31 -4.08
C VAL A 197 -7.33 4.72 -3.03
N SER A 198 -7.80 5.22 -1.89
CA SER A 198 -6.95 5.65 -0.78
C SER A 198 -6.86 4.53 0.25
N GLN A 199 -5.66 4.17 0.71
CA GLN A 199 -5.43 2.97 1.52
C GLN A 199 -4.67 3.22 2.83
N ARG A 200 -5.15 2.56 3.89
CA ARG A 200 -4.50 2.44 5.21
C ARG A 200 -4.38 0.96 5.59
N LEU A 201 -3.33 0.58 6.32
CA LEU A 201 -3.21 -0.78 6.88
C LEU A 201 -3.42 -0.76 8.38
N LEU A 202 -4.29 -1.64 8.85
CA LEU A 202 -4.69 -1.77 10.24
C LEU A 202 -4.27 -3.13 10.79
N PRO A 203 -3.88 -3.23 12.07
CA PRO A 203 -3.68 -4.54 12.70
C PRO A 203 -5.00 -5.32 12.68
N ARG A 204 -4.91 -6.61 12.36
CA ARG A 204 -6.07 -7.51 12.42
C ARG A 204 -6.44 -7.85 13.86
N ALA A 205 -7.72 -8.13 14.10
CA ALA A 205 -8.23 -8.50 15.42
C ALA A 205 -7.67 -9.84 15.92
N ASP A 206 -7.30 -10.75 15.01
CA ASP A 206 -6.63 -12.02 15.32
C ASP A 206 -5.15 -11.87 15.71
N GLY A 207 -4.60 -10.65 15.65
CA GLY A 207 -3.21 -10.36 15.98
C GLY A 207 -2.20 -10.80 14.92
N HIS A 208 -2.65 -11.36 13.79
CA HIS A 208 -1.78 -11.90 12.74
C HIS A 208 -1.93 -11.09 11.44
N GLY A 209 -0.90 -10.31 11.13
CA GLY A 209 -0.86 -9.50 9.91
C GLY A 209 -1.70 -8.22 9.96
N ARG A 210 -2.07 -7.72 8.78
CA ARG A 210 -2.74 -6.42 8.62
C ARG A 210 -3.89 -6.52 7.61
N ALA A 211 -4.94 -5.72 7.82
CA ALA A 211 -6.06 -5.57 6.91
C ALA A 211 -6.03 -4.20 6.21
N ALA A 212 -6.46 -4.14 4.95
CA ALA A 212 -6.55 -2.89 4.20
C ALA A 212 -7.90 -2.22 4.45
N ALA A 213 -7.87 -0.99 4.97
CA ALA A 213 -9.02 -0.09 4.97
C ALA A 213 -8.90 0.85 3.77
N LEU A 214 -9.98 0.98 2.98
CA LEU A 214 -9.99 1.72 1.72
C LEU A 214 -11.10 2.75 1.69
N GLU A 215 -10.79 3.93 1.16
CA GLU A 215 -11.76 4.85 0.57
C GLU A 215 -11.69 4.73 -0.96
N VAL A 216 -12.83 4.64 -1.62
CA VAL A 216 -12.93 4.44 -3.07
C VAL A 216 -13.90 5.45 -3.68
N LEU A 217 -13.39 6.28 -4.58
CA LEU A 217 -14.15 7.14 -5.49
C LEU A 217 -14.13 6.54 -6.91
N ILE A 218 -15.30 6.45 -7.55
CA ILE A 218 -15.41 6.26 -9.00
C ILE A 218 -15.81 7.60 -9.63
N CYS A 219 -15.09 8.04 -10.65
CA CYS A 219 -15.27 9.35 -11.28
C CYS A 219 -16.42 9.35 -12.29
N THR A 220 -17.65 9.42 -11.78
CA THR A 220 -18.89 9.70 -12.51
C THR A 220 -18.90 11.12 -13.08
N GLY A 221 -19.87 11.46 -13.95
CA GLY A 221 -20.02 12.84 -14.46
C GLY A 221 -20.10 13.87 -13.33
N PHE A 222 -20.91 13.60 -12.31
CA PHE A 222 -21.04 14.50 -11.16
C PHE A 222 -19.75 14.64 -10.35
N ALA A 223 -19.03 13.53 -10.10
CA ALA A 223 -17.72 13.59 -9.44
C ALA A 223 -16.73 14.47 -10.22
N ARG A 224 -16.75 14.41 -11.56
CA ARG A 224 -15.90 15.25 -12.40
C ARG A 224 -16.25 16.71 -12.26
N ASP A 225 -17.53 17.06 -12.17
CA ASP A 225 -17.97 18.43 -11.95
C ASP A 225 -17.55 18.96 -10.57
N LEU A 226 -17.58 18.11 -9.54
CA LEU A 226 -17.03 18.45 -8.22
C LEU A 226 -15.50 18.64 -8.25
N ILE A 227 -14.77 17.88 -9.06
CA ILE A 227 -13.30 18.00 -9.21
C ILE A 227 -12.94 19.28 -9.97
N LYS A 228 -13.70 19.62 -11.03
CA LYS A 228 -13.46 20.81 -11.88
C LYS A 228 -13.54 22.12 -11.10
N ASP A 229 -14.35 22.18 -10.06
CA ASP A 229 -14.46 23.35 -9.17
C ASP A 229 -13.68 23.14 -7.86
N ALA A 230 -12.68 23.98 -7.62
CA ALA A 230 -11.86 23.92 -6.43
C ALA A 230 -12.67 24.07 -5.12
N ASN A 231 -13.73 24.87 -5.13
CA ASN A 231 -14.57 25.11 -3.95
C ASN A 231 -15.51 23.95 -3.66
N ARG A 232 -15.83 23.14 -4.67
CA ARG A 232 -16.73 21.99 -4.56
C ARG A 232 -16.00 20.66 -4.37
N THR A 233 -14.69 20.63 -4.59
CA THR A 233 -13.87 19.42 -4.36
C THR A 233 -14.07 18.81 -2.95
N PRO A 234 -14.21 19.60 -1.86
CA PRO A 234 -14.51 19.04 -0.54
C PRO A 234 -15.84 18.26 -0.45
N GLU A 235 -16.82 18.56 -1.31
CA GLU A 235 -18.11 17.86 -1.35
C GLU A 235 -17.97 16.39 -1.80
N LEU A 236 -16.84 16.02 -2.42
CA LEU A 236 -16.56 14.64 -2.83
C LEU A 236 -16.70 13.66 -1.66
N HIS A 237 -16.37 14.07 -0.43
CA HIS A 237 -16.50 13.18 0.73
C HIS A 237 -17.95 12.73 0.96
N ASN A 238 -18.90 13.67 0.93
CA ASN A 238 -20.32 13.37 1.09
C ASN A 238 -20.84 12.57 -0.10
N TYR A 239 -20.43 12.95 -1.32
CA TYR A 239 -20.80 12.23 -2.53
C TYR A 239 -20.37 10.76 -2.51
N ILE A 240 -19.13 10.47 -2.07
CA ILE A 240 -18.62 9.11 -1.90
C ILE A 240 -19.49 8.34 -0.90
N GLN A 241 -19.85 8.97 0.22
CA GLN A 241 -20.65 8.36 1.27
C GLN A 241 -22.05 7.95 0.77
N GLU A 242 -22.71 8.86 0.05
CA GLU A 242 -24.09 8.68 -0.44
C GLU A 242 -24.17 7.75 -1.66
N SER A 243 -23.11 7.69 -2.46
CA SER A 243 -23.04 6.91 -3.70
C SER A 243 -22.70 5.43 -3.51
N ARG A 244 -22.64 4.97 -2.25
CA ARG A 244 -22.21 3.61 -1.91
C ARG A 244 -23.08 2.52 -2.53
N GLU A 245 -24.40 2.65 -2.43
CA GLU A 245 -25.34 1.64 -2.95
C GLU A 245 -25.34 1.60 -4.48
N GLN A 246 -25.26 2.76 -5.13
CA GLN A 246 -25.37 2.87 -6.59
C GLN A 246 -24.08 2.47 -7.32
N TYR A 247 -22.91 2.86 -6.79
CA TYR A 247 -21.64 2.72 -7.49
C TYR A 247 -20.60 1.91 -6.72
N GLY A 248 -20.93 1.37 -5.54
CA GLY A 248 -19.98 0.66 -4.69
C GLY A 248 -18.90 1.56 -4.08
N MET A 249 -19.05 2.89 -4.17
CA MET A 249 -18.14 3.84 -3.53
C MET A 249 -18.17 3.67 -2.01
N GLN A 250 -17.11 4.08 -1.33
CA GLN A 250 -17.07 3.98 0.12
C GLN A 250 -16.10 4.98 0.72
N THR A 251 -16.47 5.59 1.83
CA THR A 251 -15.53 6.33 2.67
C THR A 251 -14.69 5.37 3.52
N PHE A 252 -13.57 5.86 4.06
CA PHE A 252 -12.79 5.09 5.04
C PHE A 252 -13.65 4.62 6.20
N ASP A 253 -14.47 5.51 6.76
CA ASP A 253 -15.31 5.21 7.92
C ASP A 253 -16.37 4.16 7.59
N GLN A 254 -16.96 4.21 6.39
CA GLN A 254 -17.86 3.17 5.90
C GLN A 254 -17.19 1.80 5.85
N HIS A 255 -15.99 1.70 5.30
CA HIS A 255 -15.27 0.43 5.22
C HIS A 255 -14.76 -0.04 6.59
N LEU A 256 -14.36 0.88 7.48
CA LEU A 256 -14.00 0.57 8.86
C LEU A 256 -15.18 -0.08 9.60
N MET A 257 -16.40 0.41 9.40
CA MET A 257 -17.59 -0.19 9.99
C MET A 257 -17.83 -1.63 9.49
N ASP A 258 -17.59 -1.89 8.20
CA ASP A 258 -17.68 -3.25 7.64
C ASP A 258 -16.61 -4.16 8.25
N LEU A 259 -15.35 -3.70 8.30
CA LEU A 259 -14.24 -4.47 8.86
C LEU A 259 -14.43 -4.82 10.35
N VAL A 260 -15.08 -3.95 11.12
CA VAL A 260 -15.45 -4.25 12.51
C VAL A 260 -16.61 -5.23 12.58
N SER A 261 -17.62 -5.07 11.72
CA SER A 261 -18.80 -5.95 11.67
C SER A 261 -18.41 -7.38 11.30
N ASP A 262 -17.45 -7.55 10.40
CA ASP A 262 -16.90 -8.83 9.95
C ASP A 262 -15.83 -9.39 10.90
N GLY A 263 -15.55 -8.71 12.03
CA GLY A 263 -14.56 -9.13 13.02
C GLY A 263 -13.11 -9.10 12.52
N THR A 264 -12.83 -8.45 11.39
CA THR A 264 -11.48 -8.39 10.81
C THR A 264 -10.58 -7.41 11.59
N VAL A 265 -11.15 -6.33 12.12
CA VAL A 265 -10.46 -5.30 12.91
C VAL A 265 -11.25 -5.02 14.19
N THR A 266 -10.56 -4.75 15.31
CA THR A 266 -11.23 -4.42 16.57
C THR A 266 -11.89 -3.04 16.52
N TYR A 267 -12.91 -2.83 17.36
CA TYR A 267 -13.57 -1.54 17.49
C TYR A 267 -12.58 -0.42 17.85
N GLU A 268 -11.68 -0.68 18.79
CA GLU A 268 -10.69 0.29 19.26
C GLU A 268 -9.71 0.68 18.13
N THR A 269 -9.30 -0.31 17.34
CA THR A 269 -8.43 -0.07 16.18
C THR A 269 -9.14 0.79 15.13
N ALA A 270 -10.43 0.52 14.89
CA ALA A 270 -11.21 1.28 13.93
C ALA A 270 -11.47 2.72 14.38
N VAL A 271 -11.82 2.94 15.65
CA VAL A 271 -11.97 4.29 16.22
C VAL A 271 -10.67 5.10 16.09
N ALA A 272 -9.52 4.50 16.44
CA ALA A 272 -8.23 5.16 16.33
C ALA A 272 -7.81 5.48 14.88
N ALA A 273 -8.34 4.75 13.90
CA ALA A 273 -8.04 4.92 12.48
C ALA A 273 -9.06 5.75 11.70
N SER A 274 -10.23 6.02 12.29
CA SER A 274 -11.33 6.77 11.67
C SER A 274 -10.95 8.22 11.38
N SER A 275 -11.63 8.82 10.40
CA SER A 275 -11.40 10.22 10.07
C SER A 275 -11.94 11.16 11.15
N ASN A 276 -13.06 10.80 11.79
CA ASN A 276 -13.61 11.48 12.95
C ASN A 276 -14.10 10.47 14.00
N PRO A 277 -13.34 10.26 15.11
CA PRO A 277 -13.70 9.29 16.14
C PRO A 277 -15.10 9.47 16.71
N ALA A 278 -15.52 10.70 17.03
CA ALA A 278 -16.82 10.94 17.66
C ALA A 278 -18.00 10.58 16.74
N ASP A 279 -17.91 10.96 15.46
CA ASP A 279 -18.91 10.61 14.45
C ASP A 279 -18.93 9.11 14.16
N PHE A 280 -17.75 8.49 14.06
CA PHE A 280 -17.61 7.04 13.87
C PHE A 280 -18.28 6.24 15.00
N GLU A 281 -18.04 6.62 16.26
CA GLU A 281 -18.68 5.98 17.41
C GLU A 281 -20.21 6.13 17.39
N LEU A 282 -20.72 7.30 17.02
CA LEU A 282 -22.16 7.57 16.90
C LEU A 282 -22.81 6.69 15.82
N LYS A 283 -22.18 6.61 14.64
CA LYS A 283 -22.62 5.75 13.53
C LYS A 283 -22.62 4.27 13.94
N MET A 284 -21.57 3.80 14.60
CA MET A 284 -21.47 2.43 15.12
C MET A 284 -22.53 2.08 16.16
N LYS A 285 -22.85 3.00 17.08
CA LYS A 285 -23.96 2.82 18.05
C LYS A 285 -25.30 2.69 17.34
N THR A 286 -25.53 3.48 16.30
CA THR A 286 -26.76 3.47 15.50
C THR A 286 -26.91 2.16 14.73
N LEU A 287 -25.83 1.68 14.10
CA LEU A 287 -25.78 0.38 13.42
C LEU A 287 -26.10 -0.77 14.38
N ARG A 288 -25.43 -0.85 15.54
CA ARG A 288 -25.69 -1.89 16.56
C ARG A 288 -27.14 -1.91 17.04
N ARG A 289 -27.78 -0.73 17.17
CA ARG A 289 -29.21 -0.63 17.50
C ARG A 289 -30.08 -1.20 16.40
N ARG A 290 -29.82 -0.87 15.14
CA ARG A 290 -30.59 -1.42 13.99
C ARG A 290 -30.45 -2.94 13.88
N SER A 291 -29.25 -3.49 14.03
CA SER A 291 -29.01 -4.94 13.97
C SER A 291 -29.72 -5.70 15.10
N ARG A 292 -29.82 -5.12 16.30
CA ARG A 292 -30.57 -5.70 17.43
C ARG A 292 -32.09 -5.72 17.22
N VAL A 293 -32.64 -4.75 16.49
CA VAL A 293 -34.07 -4.67 16.19
C VAL A 293 -34.45 -5.60 15.02
N ALA A 294 -33.51 -5.90 14.13
CA ALA A 294 -33.72 -6.76 12.96
C ALA A 294 -33.51 -8.27 13.19
N ALA A 295 -33.00 -8.69 14.36
CA ALA A 295 -32.87 -10.11 14.70
C ALA A 295 -34.25 -10.68 15.11
N PRO A 296 -34.77 -11.74 14.46
CA PRO A 296 -36.01 -12.37 14.89
C PRO A 296 -35.81 -13.01 16.27
N SER A 297 -36.88 -12.96 17.07
CA SER A 297 -36.98 -13.61 18.39
C SER A 297 -36.83 -15.11 18.30
#